data_AF-A0A7R6LU85-F1
#
_entry.id   AF-A0A7R6LU85-F1
#
_cell.length_a   1.000
_cell.length_b   1.000
_cell.length_c   1.000
_cell.angle_alpha   90.00
_cell.angle_beta   90.00
_cell.angle_gamma   90.00
#
_symmetry.space_group_name_H-M   'P 1'
#
loop_
_entity.id
_entity.type
_entity.pdbx_description
1 polymer ?
#
loop_
_entity_poly.entity_id
_entity_poly.type
_entity_poly.pdbx_seq_one_letter_code
_entity_poly.pdbx_strand_id
1 'polypeptide(L)' 'MADKKEMEVVKGLDLQRYMGRWYEIASFPSRFQPRNGTNTRATYTLNPDGTTVHVLN' A
#
# COMPACT_ATOMS: atom_id res chain seq x y z
N MET A 1 -9.20 -1.44 30.62
CA MET A 1 -9.23 -2.26 29.39
C MET A 1 -9.18 -1.31 28.23
N ALA A 2 -8.26 -1.47 27.28
CA ALA A 2 -8.21 -0.58 26.12
C ALA A 2 -9.45 -0.82 25.25
N ASP A 3 -10.17 0.27 24.94
CA ASP A 3 -11.30 0.24 24.03
C ASP A 3 -10.80 -0.23 22.65
N LYS A 4 -11.27 -1.39 22.19
CA LYS A 4 -10.83 -2.00 20.93
C LYS A 4 -11.52 -1.27 19.78
N LYS A 5 -11.07 -0.05 19.48
CA LYS A 5 -11.54 0.68 18.30
C LYS A 5 -11.10 -0.07 17.05
N GLU A 6 -12.06 -0.51 16.25
CA GLU A 6 -11.77 -1.14 14.96
C GLU A 6 -11.13 -0.14 13.99
N MET A 7 -10.19 -0.62 13.16
CA MET A 7 -9.56 0.23 12.16
C MET A 7 -10.56 0.54 11.05
N GLU A 8 -10.76 1.83 10.83
CA GLU A 8 -11.64 2.33 9.77
C GLU A 8 -10.96 2.18 8.40
N VAL A 9 -11.75 1.79 7.39
CA VAL A 9 -11.27 1.58 6.02
C VAL A 9 -12.00 2.52 5.05
N VAL A 10 -11.32 2.96 4.00
CA VAL A 10 -11.91 3.79 2.94
C VAL A 10 -12.91 2.97 2.14
N LYS A 11 -14.16 3.45 2.03
CA LYS A 11 -15.22 2.83 1.21
C LYS A 11 -15.30 3.52 -0.15
N GLY A 12 -15.63 2.77 -1.20
CA GLY A 12 -15.76 3.31 -2.56
C GLY A 12 -14.43 3.81 -3.14
N LEU A 13 -13.30 3.15 -2.79
CA LEU A 13 -11.99 3.49 -3.35
C LEU A 13 -12.01 3.34 -4.87
N ASP A 14 -11.68 4.42 -5.56
CA ASP A 14 -11.44 4.39 -7.00
C ASP A 14 -10.07 3.74 -7.28
N LEU A 15 -10.11 2.47 -7.68
CA LEU A 15 -8.89 1.70 -7.95
C LEU A 15 -8.08 2.29 -9.11
N GLN A 16 -8.72 2.82 -10.16
CA GLN A 16 -8.00 3.36 -11.30
C GLN A 16 -7.17 4.57 -10.90
N ARG A 17 -7.72 5.43 -10.04
CA ARG A 17 -7.00 6.59 -9.49
C ARG A 17 -5.92 6.21 -8.48
N TYR A 18 -6.03 5.04 -7.85
CA TYR A 18 -5.05 4.55 -6.90
C TYR A 18 -3.81 3.94 -7.58
N MET A 19 -3.93 3.54 -8.85
CA MET A 19 -2.84 2.95 -9.62
C MET A 19 -1.66 3.91 -9.81
N GLY A 20 -0.53 3.35 -10.22
CA GLY A 20 0.70 4.08 -10.42
C GLY A 20 1.61 4.04 -9.20
N ARG A 21 2.44 5.07 -9.06
CA ARG A 21 3.59 5.05 -8.14
C ARG A 21 3.30 5.81 -6.86
N TRP A 22 3.58 5.15 -5.73
CA TRP A 22 3.56 5.72 -4.40
C TRP A 22 4.95 5.67 -3.80
N TYR A 23 5.40 6.79 -3.23
CA TYR A 23 6.66 6.86 -2.50
C TYR A 23 6.40 6.59 -1.02
N GLU A 24 7.20 5.70 -0.44
CA GLU A 24 7.13 5.42 0.99
C GLU A 24 7.76 6.59 1.76
N ILE A 25 6.95 7.26 2.59
CA ILE A 25 7.41 8.37 3.43
C ILE A 25 7.92 7.85 4.78
N ALA A 26 7.22 6.86 5.34
CA ALA A 26 7.58 6.20 6.59
C ALA A 26 6.94 4.81 6.65
N SER A 27 7.59 3.89 7.37
CA SER A 27 7.14 2.52 7.59
C SER A 27 7.60 2.04 8.97
N PHE A 28 6.91 1.05 9.51
CA PHE A 28 7.40 0.35 10.69
C PHE A 28 8.53 -0.61 10.29
N PRO A 29 9.58 -0.77 11.11
CA PRO A 29 10.69 -1.66 10.80
C PRO A 29 10.21 -3.09 10.50
N SER A 30 10.59 -3.59 9.32
CA SER A 30 10.23 -4.93 8.85
C SER A 30 11.48 -5.70 8.42
N ARG A 31 11.44 -7.03 8.49
CA ARG A 31 12.52 -7.89 7.99
C ARG A 31 12.59 -7.96 6.47
N PHE A 32 11.48 -7.65 5.81
CA PHE A 32 11.36 -7.68 4.35
C PHE A 32 11.76 -6.36 3.70
N GLN A 33 11.93 -5.30 4.50
CA GLN A 33 12.35 -3.99 4.02
C GLN A 33 13.79 -3.71 4.50
N PRO A 34 14.65 -3.15 3.65
CA PRO A 34 16.00 -2.78 4.04
C PRO A 34 15.97 -1.70 5.12
N ARG A 35 16.78 -1.87 6.18
CA ARG A 35 16.85 -0.94 7.32
C ARG A 35 17.26 0.48 6.94
N ASN A 36 17.98 0.62 5.83
CA ASN A 36 18.48 1.86 5.25
C ASN A 36 17.93 2.06 3.83
N GLY A 37 16.72 1.57 3.55
CA GLY A 37 16.05 1.78 2.28
C GLY A 37 15.98 3.27 1.94
N THR A 38 16.34 3.62 0.71
CA THR A 38 16.21 4.97 0.18
C THR A 38 15.37 4.93 -1.08
N ASN A 39 14.52 5.93 -1.29
CA ASN A 39 13.68 6.01 -2.48
C ASN A 39 12.76 4.79 -2.70
N THR A 40 12.35 4.15 -1.58
CA THR A 40 11.41 3.03 -1.55
C THR A 40 10.07 3.47 -2.13
N ARG A 41 9.47 2.62 -2.95
CA ARG A 41 8.23 2.93 -3.66
C ARG A 41 7.43 1.67 -3.93
N ALA A 42 6.12 1.81 -4.03
CA ALA A 42 5.25 0.78 -4.57
C ALA A 42 4.66 1.26 -5.90
N THR A 43 4.65 0.39 -6.90
CA THR A 43 3.90 0.61 -8.15
C THR A 43 2.74 -0.37 -8.23
N TYR A 44 1.53 0.17 -8.31
CA TYR A 44 0.29 -0.61 -8.41
C TYR A 44 -0.20 -0.62 -9.85
N THR A 45 -0.44 -1.81 -10.38
CA THR A 45 -0.98 -2.00 -11.73
C THR A 45 -2.24 -2.86 -11.63
N LEU A 46 -3.33 -2.37 -12.20
CA LEU A 46 -4.58 -3.11 -12.27
C LEU A 46 -4.45 -4.20 -13.34
N ASN A 47 -4.76 -5.44 -12.99
CA ASN A 47 -4.74 -6.53 -13.94
C ASN A 47 -5.92 -6.41 -14.93
N PRO A 48 -5.85 -7.01 -16.12
CA PRO A 48 -6.90 -6.92 -17.14
C PRO A 48 -8.28 -7.41 -16.65
N ASP A 49 -8.31 -8.31 -15.66
CA ASP A 49 -9.56 -8.79 -15.05
C ASP A 49 -10.28 -7.73 -14.19
N GLY A 50 -9.61 -6.62 -13.84
CA GLY A 50 -10.16 -5.54 -13.03
C GLY A 50 -10.42 -5.88 -11.56
N THR A 51 -10.09 -7.10 -11.12
CA THR A 51 -10.36 -7.61 -9.76
C THR A 51 -9.10 -7.71 -8.91
N THR A 52 -7.93 -7.84 -9.53
CA THR A 52 -6.66 -8.00 -8.84
C THR A 52 -5.67 -6.89 -9.20
N VAL A 53 -4.81 -6.56 -8.23
CA VAL A 53 -3.76 -5.54 -8.39
C VAL A 53 -2.40 -6.21 -8.24
N HIS A 54 -1.54 -6.03 -9.25
CA HIS A 54 -0.14 -6.40 -9.16
C HIS A 54 0.65 -5.31 -8.44
N VAL A 55 1.55 -5.70 -7.54
CA VAL A 55 2.36 -4.78 -6.73
C VAL A 55 3.84 -5.05 -6.94
N LEU A 56 4.59 -4.01 -7.26
CA LEU A 56 6.04 -4.05 -7.32
C LEU A 56 6.63 -3.06 -6.30
N ASN A 57 7.48 -3.57 -5.41
CA ASN A 57 8.24 -2.83 -4.40
C ASN A 57 9.73 -3.11 -4.58
#